data_AF-A0A7C5YLB6-F1
#
_entry.id   AF-A0A7C5YLB6-F1
#
_cell.length_a   1.000
_cell.length_b   1.000
_cell.length_c   1.000
_cell.angle_alpha   90.00
_cell.angle_beta   90.00
_cell.angle_gamma   90.00
#
_symmetry.space_group_name_H-M   'P 1'
#
loop_
_entity.id
_entity.type
_entity.pdbx_description
1 polymer ?
#
loop_
_entity_poly.entity_id
_entity_poly.type
_entity_poly.pdbx_seq_one_letter_code
_entity_poly.pdbx_strand_id
1 'polypeptide(L)'
;MLDYLDGDVAYLIGMIIGRGTIVEKEDRWVVKIEFPFVNPELEDYNQFSGFVTSVFTHTFPRLKSLLGEAVDVSVLPERRVQFTISLPASHIVVRNLKQILEGRFDYSQFSVPSVIWNAPNDIVCEFVRGFADVAGNIRRSNRDQLGFHRVYLDVLNENWLLPVEICALLQNKLQVPVHEILWGHPNLRDPKAKKQSPAWREHQIRIYAHDFWGIGFYIDHKQAVLEKLAKENLNRGGQRRSSFCKGRRRLRPKAYHPAEDDQRLPNFLRGKHFDAYWQICAECGCPLATQALKGLRQQRRLI
;
A
#
# COMPACT_ATOMS: atom_id res chain seq x y z
N MET A 1 23.52 -2.10 13.04
CA MET A 1 22.47 -2.75 12.22
C MET A 1 21.84 -3.80 13.12
N LEU A 2 20.53 -3.98 13.13
CA LEU A 2 19.92 -5.10 13.87
C LEU A 2 20.25 -6.37 13.06
N ASP A 3 21.10 -7.26 13.59
CA ASP A 3 21.64 -8.44 12.87
C ASP A 3 20.56 -9.42 12.37
N TYR A 4 19.30 -9.27 12.77
CA TYR A 4 18.21 -10.15 12.38
C TYR A 4 17.32 -9.62 11.24
N LEU A 5 17.50 -8.37 10.78
CA LEU A 5 16.68 -7.80 9.71
C LEU A 5 17.36 -7.98 8.35
N ASP A 6 16.92 -8.99 7.61
CA ASP A 6 17.32 -9.24 6.22
C ASP A 6 16.16 -8.97 5.25
N GLY A 7 16.41 -9.24 3.96
CA GLY A 7 15.43 -9.03 2.90
C GLY A 7 14.18 -9.89 3.05
N ASP A 8 14.31 -11.13 3.52
CA ASP A 8 13.17 -12.04 3.68
C ASP A 8 12.30 -11.62 4.86
N VAL A 9 12.91 -11.19 5.97
CA VAL A 9 12.20 -10.66 7.14
C VAL A 9 11.47 -9.37 6.77
N ALA A 10 12.13 -8.46 6.04
CA ALA A 10 11.52 -7.22 5.58
C ALA A 10 10.35 -7.49 4.63
N TYR A 11 10.51 -8.42 3.69
CA TYR A 11 9.46 -8.87 2.79
C TYR A 11 8.25 -9.44 3.56
N LEU A 12 8.49 -10.30 4.55
CA LEU A 12 7.44 -10.83 5.45
C LEU A 12 6.69 -9.70 6.18
N ILE A 13 7.41 -8.75 6.77
CA ILE A 13 6.80 -7.59 7.46
C ILE A 13 5.94 -6.79 6.47
N GLY A 14 6.40 -6.58 5.24
CA GLY A 14 5.63 -5.90 4.18
C GLY A 14 4.30 -6.59 3.90
N MET A 15 4.31 -7.91 3.78
CA MET A 15 3.10 -8.71 3.54
C MET A 15 2.13 -8.67 4.73
N ILE A 16 2.64 -8.79 5.95
CA ILE A 16 1.83 -8.68 7.18
C ILE A 16 1.16 -7.31 7.24
N ILE A 17 1.90 -6.24 6.97
CA ILE A 17 1.35 -4.89 7.01
C ILE A 17 0.31 -4.66 5.90
N GLY A 18 0.51 -5.25 4.73
CA GLY A 18 -0.40 -5.12 3.61
C GLY A 18 -1.74 -5.83 3.79
N ARG A 19 -1.72 -7.11 4.19
CA ARG A 19 -2.93 -7.97 4.25
C ARG A 19 -2.89 -9.00 5.39
N GLY A 20 -2.09 -8.73 6.43
CA GLY A 20 -1.95 -9.61 7.59
C GLY A 20 -3.05 -9.40 8.63
N THR A 21 -3.47 -10.50 9.24
CA THR A 21 -4.29 -10.53 10.46
C THR A 21 -3.66 -11.51 11.45
N ILE A 22 -3.67 -11.15 12.73
CA ILE A 22 -3.04 -11.91 13.80
C ILE A 22 -4.11 -12.33 14.80
N VAL A 23 -4.12 -13.61 15.14
CA VAL A 23 -4.98 -14.19 16.16
C VAL A 23 -4.10 -14.79 17.25
N GLU A 24 -4.27 -14.31 18.48
CA GLU A 24 -3.67 -14.91 19.66
C GLU A 24 -4.65 -15.85 20.34
N LYS A 25 -4.20 -17.06 20.60
CA LYS A 25 -4.83 -18.03 21.49
C LYS A 25 -3.92 -18.26 22.69
N GLU A 26 -4.40 -18.94 23.72
CA GLU A 26 -3.67 -19.14 24.98
C GLU A 26 -2.25 -19.69 24.78
N ASP A 27 -2.06 -20.61 23.83
CA ASP A 27 -0.79 -21.30 23.56
C ASP A 27 -0.20 -21.02 22.16
N ARG A 28 -0.98 -20.39 21.26
CA ARG A 28 -0.64 -20.23 19.85
C ARG A 28 -0.77 -18.79 19.38
N TRP A 29 0.13 -18.42 18.49
CA TRP A 29 0.12 -17.16 17.75
C TRP A 29 0.02 -17.47 16.26
N VAL A 30 -1.05 -16.97 15.62
CA VAL A 30 -1.36 -17.29 14.22
C VAL A 30 -1.45 -16.02 13.39
N VAL A 31 -0.64 -15.94 12.33
CA VAL A 31 -0.73 -14.89 11.30
C VAL A 31 -1.37 -15.48 10.06
N LYS A 32 -2.33 -14.76 9.50
CA LYS A 32 -2.91 -15.04 8.20
C LYS A 32 -2.62 -13.89 7.26
N ILE A 33 -2.04 -14.18 6.10
CA ILE A 33 -1.71 -13.17 5.08
C ILE A 33 -2.45 -13.56 3.80
N GLU A 34 -3.34 -12.69 3.34
CA GLU A 34 -4.12 -12.94 2.13
C GLU A 34 -3.51 -12.33 0.87
N PHE A 35 -3.49 -13.13 -0.18
CA PHE A 35 -3.06 -12.80 -1.54
C PHE A 35 -4.29 -12.83 -2.47
N PRO A 36 -4.94 -11.68 -2.68
CA PRO A 36 -6.07 -11.61 -3.60
C PRO A 36 -5.61 -11.71 -5.05
N PHE A 37 -6.25 -12.60 -5.83
CA PHE A 37 -6.08 -12.60 -7.28
C PHE A 37 -6.99 -11.54 -7.90
N VAL A 38 -6.40 -10.62 -8.66
CA VAL A 38 -7.13 -9.65 -9.47
C VAL A 38 -6.92 -10.00 -10.93
N ASN A 39 -7.98 -10.36 -11.64
CA ASN A 39 -7.88 -10.77 -13.04
C ASN A 39 -7.34 -9.61 -13.89
N PRO A 40 -6.18 -9.74 -14.53
CA PRO A 40 -5.67 -8.70 -15.41
C PRO A 40 -6.53 -8.68 -16.69
N GLU A 41 -7.26 -7.58 -16.94
CA GLU A 41 -8.04 -7.36 -18.18
C GLU A 41 -7.21 -7.47 -19.48
N LEU A 42 -5.88 -7.56 -19.36
CA LEU A 42 -4.93 -7.71 -20.47
C LEU A 42 -4.87 -9.12 -21.03
N GLU A 43 -5.47 -10.10 -20.35
CA GLU A 43 -5.24 -11.51 -20.59
C GLU A 43 -6.59 -12.22 -20.73
N ASP A 44 -6.93 -12.65 -21.94
CA ASP A 44 -8.14 -13.43 -22.24
C ASP A 44 -8.11 -14.86 -21.64
N TYR A 45 -7.12 -15.15 -20.77
CA TYR A 45 -6.89 -16.44 -20.14
C TYR A 45 -6.90 -16.33 -18.61
N ASN A 46 -7.52 -17.33 -17.96
CA ASN A 46 -7.54 -17.45 -16.51
C ASN A 46 -6.12 -17.77 -15.97
N GLN A 47 -5.36 -16.72 -15.62
CA GLN A 47 -4.00 -16.84 -15.08
C GLN A 47 -3.94 -17.27 -13.61
N PHE A 48 -5.04 -17.69 -13.00
CA PHE A 48 -5.05 -18.03 -11.58
C PHE A 48 -4.08 -19.16 -11.25
N SER A 49 -3.96 -20.19 -12.09
CA SER A 49 -2.97 -21.25 -11.90
C SER A 49 -1.53 -20.70 -11.92
N GLY A 50 -1.21 -19.83 -12.88
CA GLY A 50 0.09 -19.15 -12.95
C GLY A 50 0.37 -18.29 -11.72
N PHE A 51 -0.64 -17.56 -11.22
CA PHE A 51 -0.54 -16.81 -9.97
C PHE A 51 -0.21 -17.71 -8.77
N VAL A 52 -0.94 -18.82 -8.62
CA VAL A 52 -0.66 -19.80 -7.55
C VAL A 52 0.77 -20.32 -7.71
N THR A 53 1.19 -20.71 -8.92
CA THR A 53 2.57 -21.15 -9.18
C THR A 53 3.59 -20.11 -8.75
N SER A 54 3.44 -18.83 -9.11
CA SER A 54 4.38 -17.78 -8.70
C SER A 54 4.48 -17.64 -7.17
N VAL A 55 3.36 -17.76 -6.44
CA VAL A 55 3.38 -17.74 -4.97
C VAL A 55 4.20 -18.92 -4.42
N PHE A 56 3.98 -20.12 -4.94
CA PHE A 56 4.71 -21.32 -4.51
C PHE A 56 6.18 -21.35 -4.94
N THR A 57 6.54 -20.71 -6.05
CA THR A 57 7.91 -20.69 -6.59
C THR A 57 8.76 -19.58 -5.98
N HIS A 58 8.20 -18.39 -5.71
CA HIS A 58 8.99 -17.23 -5.31
C HIS A 58 8.75 -16.78 -3.87
N THR A 59 7.51 -16.86 -3.39
CA THR A 59 7.14 -16.32 -2.06
C THR A 59 7.24 -17.39 -0.97
N PHE A 60 6.66 -18.57 -1.19
CA PHE A 60 6.63 -19.63 -0.20
C PHE A 60 8.03 -20.12 0.22
N PRO A 61 9.02 -20.32 -0.69
CA PRO A 61 10.34 -20.80 -0.28
C PRO A 61 11.08 -19.84 0.63
N ARG A 62 10.92 -18.52 0.43
CA ARG A 62 11.49 -17.48 1.32
C ARG A 62 10.91 -17.59 2.73
N LEU A 63 9.59 -17.73 2.83
CA LEU A 63 8.92 -17.88 4.11
C LEU A 63 9.25 -19.21 4.78
N LYS A 64 9.37 -20.28 4.00
CA LYS A 64 9.76 -21.62 4.48
C LYS A 64 11.20 -21.59 5.02
N SER A 65 12.10 -20.87 4.37
CA SER A 65 13.47 -20.67 4.84
C SER A 65 13.52 -19.94 6.18
N LEU A 66 12.65 -18.93 6.39
CA LEU A 66 12.59 -18.18 7.64
C LEU A 66 11.89 -18.91 8.79
N LEU A 67 10.83 -19.64 8.50
CA LEU A 67 9.86 -20.11 9.51
C LEU A 67 9.74 -21.64 9.57
N GLY A 68 10.40 -22.37 8.67
CA GLY A 68 10.39 -23.82 8.61
C GLY A 68 8.97 -24.39 8.50
N GLU A 69 8.65 -25.36 9.35
CA GLU A 69 7.34 -26.01 9.38
C GLU A 69 6.22 -25.15 9.97
N ALA A 70 6.52 -23.95 10.47
CA ALA A 70 5.50 -23.06 11.02
C ALA A 70 4.67 -22.34 9.96
N VAL A 71 5.09 -22.36 8.69
CA VAL A 71 4.36 -21.73 7.58
C VAL A 71 3.69 -22.79 6.70
N ASP A 72 2.41 -22.55 6.44
CA ASP A 72 1.58 -23.28 5.49
C ASP A 72 0.98 -22.32 4.46
N VAL A 73 0.61 -22.85 3.30
CA VAL A 73 -0.02 -22.10 2.22
C VAL A 73 -1.22 -22.87 1.69
N SER A 74 -2.36 -22.19 1.61
CA SER A 74 -3.61 -22.78 1.14
C SER A 74 -4.24 -21.91 0.05
N VAL A 75 -4.96 -22.57 -0.85
CA VAL A 75 -5.80 -21.90 -1.84
C VAL A 75 -7.21 -21.82 -1.27
N LEU A 76 -7.72 -20.61 -1.10
CA LEU A 76 -9.04 -20.33 -0.59
C LEU A 76 -10.06 -20.16 -1.74
N PRO A 77 -11.38 -20.22 -1.44
CA PRO A 77 -12.42 -19.81 -2.38
C PRO A 77 -12.18 -18.40 -2.93
N GLU A 78 -12.86 -18.07 -4.05
CA GLU A 78 -12.78 -16.75 -4.71
C GLU A 78 -11.39 -16.42 -5.27
N ARG A 79 -10.59 -17.45 -5.59
CA ARG A 79 -9.25 -17.30 -6.18
C ARG A 79 -8.29 -16.53 -5.27
N ARG A 80 -8.31 -16.83 -3.97
CA ARG A 80 -7.37 -16.25 -3.00
C ARG A 80 -6.33 -17.29 -2.61
N VAL A 81 -5.13 -16.83 -2.30
CA VAL A 81 -4.10 -17.65 -1.64
C VAL A 81 -3.89 -17.09 -0.24
N GLN A 82 -3.69 -17.95 0.75
CA GLN A 82 -3.43 -17.53 2.13
C GLN A 82 -2.22 -18.25 2.68
N PHE A 83 -1.28 -17.47 3.21
CA PHE A 83 -0.28 -18.00 4.12
C PHE A 83 -0.82 -18.02 5.54
N THR A 84 -0.60 -19.14 6.23
CA THR A 84 -0.85 -19.28 7.66
C THR A 84 0.47 -19.57 8.36
N ILE A 85 0.88 -18.67 9.25
CA ILE A 85 2.05 -18.85 10.11
C ILE A 85 1.54 -19.17 11.50
N SER A 86 1.90 -20.33 12.05
CA SER A 86 1.41 -20.79 13.34
C SER A 86 2.59 -21.18 14.23
N LEU A 87 2.77 -20.44 15.32
CA LEU A 87 3.88 -20.60 16.26
C LEU A 87 3.38 -20.71 17.71
N PRO A 88 4.12 -21.35 18.62
CA PRO A 88 3.86 -21.24 20.06
C PRO A 88 3.94 -19.77 20.50
N ALA A 89 3.03 -19.32 21.37
CA ALA A 89 2.99 -17.93 21.83
C ALA A 89 4.30 -17.47 22.51
N SER A 90 5.06 -18.40 23.09
CA SER A 90 6.35 -18.16 23.75
C SER A 90 7.55 -18.07 22.80
N HIS A 91 7.38 -18.42 21.51
CA HIS A 91 8.45 -18.54 20.53
C HIS A 91 9.15 -17.20 20.26
N ILE A 92 10.48 -17.22 20.03
CA ILE A 92 11.27 -15.99 19.88
C ILE A 92 10.82 -15.13 18.70
N VAL A 93 10.45 -15.75 17.57
CA VAL A 93 9.90 -15.05 16.40
C VAL A 93 8.62 -14.29 16.76
N VAL A 94 7.75 -14.85 17.60
CA VAL A 94 6.53 -14.17 18.06
C VAL A 94 6.88 -12.93 18.87
N ARG A 95 7.85 -13.03 19.78
CA ARG A 95 8.31 -11.88 20.59
C ARG A 95 8.86 -10.76 19.69
N ASN A 96 9.69 -11.11 18.72
CA ASN A 96 10.28 -10.15 17.78
C ASN A 96 9.19 -9.49 16.92
N LEU A 97 8.26 -10.28 16.36
CA LEU A 97 7.16 -9.74 15.55
C LEU A 97 6.23 -8.86 16.37
N LYS A 98 5.89 -9.23 17.61
CA LYS A 98 5.12 -8.36 18.52
C LYS A 98 5.81 -7.03 18.76
N GLN A 99 7.12 -7.04 18.95
CA GLN A 99 7.89 -5.81 19.15
C GLN A 99 7.91 -4.94 17.89
N ILE A 100 8.17 -5.55 16.72
CA ILE A 100 8.21 -4.85 15.42
C ILE A 100 6.85 -4.25 15.07
N LEU A 101 5.77 -4.99 15.32
CA LEU A 101 4.40 -4.58 15.02
C LEU A 101 3.77 -3.77 16.17
N GLU A 102 4.53 -3.48 17.22
CA GLU A 102 4.10 -2.68 18.38
C GLU A 102 2.80 -3.22 19.02
N GLY A 103 2.66 -4.55 19.08
CA GLY A 103 1.49 -5.22 19.65
C GLY A 103 0.19 -5.06 18.85
N ARG A 104 0.24 -4.60 17.60
CA ARG A 104 -0.94 -4.48 16.73
C ARG A 104 -1.25 -5.81 16.05
N PHE A 105 -2.52 -6.01 15.72
CA PHE A 105 -3.02 -7.33 15.28
C PHE A 105 -3.60 -7.36 13.88
N ASP A 106 -3.89 -6.21 13.28
CA ASP A 106 -4.67 -6.13 12.05
C ASP A 106 -4.16 -5.01 11.13
N TYR A 107 -4.29 -5.22 9.81
CA TYR A 107 -3.91 -4.27 8.77
C TYR A 107 -4.54 -2.87 8.95
N SER A 108 -5.71 -2.79 9.59
CA SER A 108 -6.37 -1.52 9.90
C SER A 108 -5.56 -0.63 10.86
N GLN A 109 -4.63 -1.22 11.61
CA GLN A 109 -3.87 -0.55 12.67
C GLN A 109 -2.37 -0.49 12.39
N PHE A 110 -1.82 -1.29 11.47
CA PHE A 110 -0.38 -1.33 11.24
C PHE A 110 0.21 0.00 10.75
N SER A 111 1.45 0.28 11.14
CA SER A 111 2.27 1.38 10.58
C SER A 111 3.60 0.81 10.14
N VAL A 112 4.32 1.54 9.30
CA VAL A 112 5.70 1.21 8.95
C VAL A 112 6.56 1.17 10.22
N PRO A 113 7.17 0.02 10.58
CA PRO A 113 7.94 -0.11 11.81
C PRO A 113 9.21 0.74 11.78
N SER A 114 9.65 1.19 12.96
CA SER A 114 10.91 1.95 13.13
C SER A 114 12.12 1.21 12.57
N VAL A 115 12.14 -0.13 12.65
CA VAL A 115 13.22 -0.96 12.08
C VAL A 115 13.31 -0.82 10.56
N ILE A 116 12.19 -0.65 9.86
CA ILE A 116 12.15 -0.44 8.41
C ILE A 116 12.57 1.00 8.06
N TRP A 117 12.12 2.00 8.83
CA TRP A 117 12.55 3.39 8.62
C TRP A 117 14.07 3.59 8.69
N ASN A 118 14.73 2.79 9.53
CA ASN A 118 16.17 2.85 9.76
C ASN A 118 16.97 1.83 8.93
N ALA A 119 16.30 1.02 8.10
CA ALA A 119 16.95 -0.01 7.31
C ALA A 119 17.65 0.56 6.06
N PRO A 120 18.64 -0.16 5.52
CA PRO A 120 19.21 0.09 4.20
C PRO A 120 18.16 0.07 3.08
N ASN A 121 18.45 0.75 1.97
CA ASN A 121 17.47 0.94 0.88
C ASN A 121 17.03 -0.38 0.21
N ASP A 122 17.92 -1.36 0.09
CA ASP A 122 17.63 -2.69 -0.41
C ASP A 122 16.62 -3.43 0.49
N ILE A 123 16.79 -3.36 1.82
CA ILE A 123 15.86 -3.93 2.79
C ILE A 123 14.50 -3.21 2.76
N VAL A 124 14.50 -1.87 2.64
CA VAL A 124 13.26 -1.11 2.44
C VAL A 124 12.58 -1.50 1.13
N CYS A 125 13.35 -1.78 0.07
CA CYS A 125 12.82 -2.23 -1.21
C CYS A 125 12.11 -3.59 -1.07
N GLU A 126 12.69 -4.55 -0.35
CA GLU A 126 12.06 -5.84 -0.06
C GLU A 126 10.76 -5.67 0.75
N PHE A 127 10.77 -4.80 1.76
CA PHE A 127 9.55 -4.45 2.51
C PHE A 127 8.43 -3.92 1.59
N VAL A 128 8.74 -2.94 0.75
CA VAL A 128 7.75 -2.37 -0.18
C VAL A 128 7.29 -3.40 -1.20
N ARG A 129 8.17 -4.30 -1.66
CA ARG A 129 7.79 -5.39 -2.56
C ARG A 129 6.84 -6.39 -1.89
N GLY A 130 7.10 -6.78 -0.64
CA GLY A 130 6.20 -7.63 0.13
C GLY A 130 4.82 -7.01 0.31
N PHE A 131 4.78 -5.72 0.62
CA PHE A 131 3.53 -4.97 0.63
C PHE A 131 2.83 -4.98 -0.74
N ALA A 132 3.58 -4.75 -1.83
CA ALA A 132 3.04 -4.68 -3.19
C ALA A 132 2.57 -6.04 -3.73
N ASP A 133 3.16 -7.16 -3.33
CA ASP A 133 2.72 -8.48 -3.80
C ASP A 133 1.33 -8.83 -3.27
N VAL A 134 0.98 -8.41 -2.04
CA VAL A 134 -0.34 -8.64 -1.43
C VAL A 134 -1.36 -7.51 -1.68
N ALA A 135 -0.89 -6.28 -1.88
CA ALA A 135 -1.76 -5.09 -1.94
C ALA A 135 -1.61 -4.26 -3.22
N GLY A 136 -0.67 -4.61 -4.09
CA GLY A 136 -0.39 -3.93 -5.34
C GLY A 136 -1.15 -4.51 -6.53
N ASN A 137 -1.69 -3.63 -7.36
CA ASN A 137 -2.46 -3.94 -8.55
C ASN A 137 -1.95 -3.16 -9.77
N ILE A 138 -1.70 -3.86 -10.87
CA ILE A 138 -1.27 -3.30 -12.16
C ILE A 138 -2.16 -3.88 -13.27
N ARG A 139 -2.75 -3.00 -14.09
CA ARG A 139 -3.57 -3.36 -15.26
C ARG A 139 -3.63 -2.20 -16.25
N ARG A 140 -3.96 -2.48 -17.52
CA ARG A 140 -4.01 -1.45 -18.57
C ARG A 140 -4.97 -0.29 -18.24
N SER A 141 -6.10 -0.58 -17.59
CA SER A 141 -7.08 0.42 -17.16
C SER A 141 -6.62 1.29 -16.00
N ASN A 142 -5.53 0.93 -15.29
CA ASN A 142 -4.89 1.79 -14.30
C ASN A 142 -4.06 2.88 -14.99
N ARG A 143 -4.72 3.77 -15.72
CA ARG A 143 -4.07 4.87 -16.45
C ARG A 143 -4.55 6.23 -15.96
N ASP A 144 -3.73 7.25 -16.14
CA ASP A 144 -4.16 8.64 -15.95
C ASP A 144 -4.94 9.16 -17.17
N GLN A 145 -5.39 10.42 -17.13
CA GLN A 145 -6.14 11.04 -18.23
C GLN A 145 -5.33 11.17 -19.53
N LEU A 146 -4.01 11.20 -19.42
CA LEU A 146 -3.09 11.22 -20.56
C LEU A 146 -2.70 9.80 -20.99
N GLY A 147 -3.27 8.78 -20.37
CA GLY A 147 -3.07 7.37 -20.71
C GLY A 147 -1.83 6.74 -20.10
N PHE A 148 -1.06 7.39 -19.23
CA PHE A 148 0.11 6.78 -18.59
C PHE A 148 -0.31 5.77 -17.52
N HIS A 149 0.24 4.56 -17.59
CA HIS A 149 -0.09 3.44 -16.72
C HIS A 149 0.53 3.57 -15.33
N ARG A 150 -0.18 3.06 -14.32
CA ARG A 150 0.14 3.20 -12.91
C ARG A 150 -0.03 1.90 -12.15
N VAL A 151 0.88 1.65 -11.22
CA VAL A 151 0.70 0.70 -10.12
C VAL A 151 -0.14 1.38 -9.05
N TYR A 152 -1.14 0.67 -8.54
CA TYR A 152 -1.92 1.08 -7.37
C TYR A 152 -1.52 0.18 -6.21
N LEU A 153 -0.96 0.76 -5.15
CA LEU A 153 -0.80 0.08 -3.87
C LEU A 153 -2.02 0.44 -3.02
N ASP A 154 -2.89 -0.54 -2.80
CA ASP A 154 -4.13 -0.36 -2.08
C ASP A 154 -3.90 -0.51 -0.57
N VAL A 155 -4.44 0.40 0.23
CA VAL A 155 -4.47 0.33 1.70
C VAL A 155 -5.93 0.30 2.11
N LEU A 156 -6.34 -0.72 2.87
CA LEU A 156 -7.72 -0.85 3.33
C LEU A 156 -8.18 0.39 4.13
N ASN A 157 -9.45 0.77 3.95
CA ASN A 157 -9.99 2.10 4.26
C ASN A 157 -10.03 2.47 5.75
N GLU A 158 -9.71 1.54 6.63
CA GLU A 158 -9.59 1.74 8.06
C GLU A 158 -8.24 2.39 8.43
N ASN A 159 -7.20 2.18 7.63
CA ASN A 159 -5.86 2.67 7.91
C ASN A 159 -5.53 3.97 7.14
N TRP A 160 -5.80 5.09 7.79
CA TRP A 160 -5.64 6.43 7.20
C TRP A 160 -4.22 6.98 7.27
N LEU A 161 -3.34 6.39 8.08
CA LEU A 161 -1.98 6.91 8.29
C LEU A 161 -0.96 6.22 7.37
N LEU A 162 -1.08 4.91 7.20
CA LEU A 162 -0.16 4.10 6.42
C LEU A 162 0.09 4.61 4.98
N PRO A 163 -0.89 5.17 4.24
CA PRO A 163 -0.62 5.68 2.90
C PRO A 163 0.43 6.80 2.86
N VAL A 164 0.49 7.65 3.89
CA VAL A 164 1.51 8.71 3.99
C VAL A 164 2.88 8.13 4.30
N GLU A 165 2.94 7.11 5.16
CA GLU A 165 4.16 6.42 5.54
C GLU A 165 4.78 5.68 4.35
N ILE A 166 4.00 4.88 3.64
CA ILE A 166 4.47 4.16 2.44
C ILE A 166 4.91 5.16 1.35
N CYS A 167 4.16 6.26 1.15
CA CYS A 167 4.57 7.33 0.24
C CYS A 167 5.93 7.95 0.63
N ALA A 168 6.16 8.18 1.92
CA ALA A 168 7.43 8.71 2.41
C ALA A 168 8.58 7.71 2.23
N LEU A 169 8.38 6.40 2.44
CA LEU A 169 9.40 5.39 2.11
C LEU A 169 9.76 5.41 0.63
N LEU A 170 8.75 5.35 -0.25
CA LEU A 170 8.92 5.38 -1.70
C LEU A 170 9.74 6.59 -2.15
N GLN A 171 9.34 7.79 -1.74
CA GLN A 171 9.99 9.00 -2.20
C GLN A 171 11.36 9.24 -1.56
N ASN A 172 11.49 9.03 -0.25
CA ASN A 172 12.66 9.50 0.50
C ASN A 172 13.75 8.43 0.60
N LYS A 173 13.39 7.15 0.65
CA LYS A 173 14.35 6.04 0.73
C LYS A 173 14.63 5.44 -0.64
N LEU A 174 13.57 5.12 -1.38
CA LEU A 174 13.69 4.39 -2.65
C LEU A 174 13.82 5.30 -3.88
N GLN A 175 13.71 6.62 -3.71
CA GLN A 175 13.76 7.60 -4.81
C GLN A 175 12.71 7.32 -5.90
N VAL A 176 11.55 6.77 -5.51
CA VAL A 176 10.42 6.47 -6.40
C VAL A 176 9.37 7.58 -6.27
N PRO A 177 9.13 8.36 -7.35
CA PRO A 177 8.09 9.40 -7.34
C PRO A 177 6.68 8.83 -7.14
N VAL A 178 5.91 9.41 -6.23
CA VAL A 178 4.50 9.10 -6.05
C VAL A 178 3.64 10.16 -6.74
N HIS A 179 2.79 9.74 -7.68
CA HIS A 179 1.98 10.65 -8.47
C HIS A 179 0.88 11.30 -7.61
N GLU A 180 0.07 10.47 -6.93
CA GLU A 180 -1.00 10.90 -6.02
C GLU A 180 -1.38 9.79 -5.03
N ILE A 181 -2.01 10.16 -3.91
CA ILE A 181 -2.74 9.23 -3.04
C ILE A 181 -4.23 9.49 -3.25
N LEU A 182 -4.96 8.52 -3.81
CA LEU A 182 -6.42 8.58 -3.88
C LEU A 182 -7.03 8.02 -2.59
N TRP A 183 -7.42 8.89 -1.68
CA TRP A 183 -8.08 8.52 -0.44
C TRP A 183 -9.49 7.93 -0.63
N GLY A 184 -9.91 7.03 0.25
CA GLY A 184 -11.28 6.53 0.41
C GLY A 184 -12.31 7.57 0.89
N HIS A 185 -11.93 8.85 0.99
CA HIS A 185 -12.78 9.92 1.48
C HIS A 185 -13.90 10.30 0.48
N PRO A 186 -15.13 10.62 0.93
CA PRO A 186 -16.24 11.02 0.06
C PRO A 186 -15.86 12.14 -0.92
N ASN A 187 -15.18 13.20 -0.47
CA ASN A 187 -14.78 14.28 -1.38
C ASN A 187 -13.83 13.84 -2.50
N LEU A 188 -13.17 12.69 -2.43
CA LEU A 188 -12.36 12.18 -3.53
C LEU A 188 -13.10 11.13 -4.37
N ARG A 189 -13.99 10.36 -3.74
CA ARG A 189 -14.72 9.25 -4.37
C ARG A 189 -16.00 9.69 -5.07
N ASP A 190 -16.67 10.70 -4.52
CA ASP A 190 -17.83 11.34 -5.10
C ASP A 190 -17.72 12.88 -4.98
N PRO A 191 -16.83 13.52 -5.77
CA PRO A 191 -16.57 14.96 -5.68
C PRO A 191 -17.78 15.84 -6.05
N LYS A 192 -18.85 15.25 -6.61
CA LYS A 192 -20.08 15.93 -6.99
C LYS A 192 -21.25 15.60 -6.05
N ALA A 193 -21.03 14.83 -4.98
CA ALA A 193 -22.04 14.40 -4.02
C ALA A 193 -23.31 13.85 -4.69
N LYS A 194 -23.14 13.02 -5.72
CA LYS A 194 -24.24 12.41 -6.46
C LYS A 194 -24.93 11.28 -5.68
N LYS A 195 -24.23 10.66 -4.73
CA LYS A 195 -24.71 9.54 -3.92
C LYS A 195 -24.87 9.99 -2.47
N GLN A 196 -25.91 9.47 -1.80
CA GLN A 196 -26.11 9.72 -0.37
C GLN A 196 -25.00 9.08 0.48
N SER A 197 -24.57 7.87 0.11
CA SER A 197 -23.45 7.16 0.73
C SER A 197 -22.36 6.92 -0.31
N PRO A 198 -21.10 7.34 -0.06
CA PRO A 198 -20.01 7.07 -0.97
C PRO A 198 -19.74 5.55 -0.97
N ALA A 199 -19.26 5.03 -2.10
CA ALA A 199 -18.61 3.73 -2.08
C ALA A 199 -17.32 3.88 -1.25
N TRP A 200 -17.31 3.36 -0.03
CA TRP A 200 -16.13 3.28 0.81
C TRP A 200 -15.14 2.36 0.12
N ARG A 201 -13.97 2.91 -0.21
CA ARG A 201 -12.96 2.22 -1.00
C ARG A 201 -11.61 2.40 -0.35
N GLU A 202 -10.77 1.40 -0.56
CA GLU A 202 -9.34 1.39 -0.21
C GLU A 202 -8.65 2.68 -0.66
N HIS A 203 -7.75 3.21 0.16
CA HIS A 203 -6.82 4.27 -0.26
C HIS A 203 -5.87 3.71 -1.31
N GLN A 204 -5.51 4.50 -2.33
CA GLN A 204 -4.63 4.03 -3.39
C GLN A 204 -3.42 4.93 -3.52
N ILE A 205 -2.24 4.40 -3.26
CA ILE A 205 -0.98 5.08 -3.58
C ILE A 205 -0.69 4.78 -5.05
N ARG A 206 -0.67 5.83 -5.88
CA ARG A 206 -0.57 5.68 -7.33
C ARG A 206 0.81 6.09 -7.79
N ILE A 207 1.50 5.16 -8.43
CA ILE A 207 2.89 5.29 -8.89
C ILE A 207 2.88 4.98 -10.38
N TYR A 208 3.60 5.75 -11.21
CA TYR A 208 3.68 5.39 -12.63
C TYR A 208 4.44 4.07 -12.80
N ALA A 209 4.02 3.24 -13.75
CA ALA A 209 4.58 1.90 -13.93
C ALA A 209 6.11 1.91 -14.17
N HIS A 210 6.62 2.92 -14.88
CA HIS A 210 8.06 3.06 -15.15
C HIS A 210 8.85 3.53 -13.92
N ASP A 211 8.22 4.27 -12.99
CA ASP A 211 8.84 4.67 -11.72
C ASP A 211 8.88 3.49 -10.73
N PHE A 212 7.89 2.59 -10.78
CA PHE A 212 7.83 1.42 -9.89
C PHE A 212 8.66 0.22 -10.36
N TRP A 213 9.17 0.25 -11.60
CA TRP A 213 9.84 -0.90 -12.22
C TRP A 213 11.02 -1.41 -11.38
N GLY A 214 11.84 -0.51 -10.80
CA GLY A 214 12.98 -0.92 -9.97
C GLY A 214 12.60 -1.69 -8.69
N ILE A 215 11.38 -1.52 -8.18
CA ILE A 215 10.85 -2.32 -7.07
C ILE A 215 10.30 -3.63 -7.61
N GLY A 216 9.33 -3.58 -8.52
CA GLY A 216 8.76 -4.79 -9.13
C GLY A 216 7.89 -5.64 -8.19
N PHE A 217 7.62 -6.87 -8.63
CA PHE A 217 6.80 -7.89 -7.95
C PHE A 217 7.51 -9.25 -8.02
N TYR A 218 7.29 -10.12 -7.04
CA TYR A 218 7.63 -11.55 -7.20
C TYR A 218 6.52 -12.36 -7.86
N ILE A 219 5.32 -11.79 -7.96
CA ILE A 219 4.24 -12.41 -8.69
C ILE A 219 4.47 -12.21 -10.19
N ASP A 220 4.85 -13.29 -10.90
CA ASP A 220 5.34 -13.23 -12.29
C ASP A 220 4.41 -12.49 -13.23
N HIS A 221 3.10 -12.76 -13.17
CA HIS A 221 2.15 -12.07 -14.04
C HIS A 221 2.06 -10.57 -13.76
N LYS A 222 2.13 -10.15 -12.48
CA LYS A 222 2.17 -8.72 -12.12
C LYS A 222 3.44 -8.09 -12.64
N GLN A 223 4.57 -8.79 -12.52
CA GLN A 223 5.87 -8.33 -13.01
C GLN A 223 5.88 -8.18 -14.54
N ALA A 224 5.39 -9.18 -15.28
CA ALA A 224 5.30 -9.13 -16.74
C ALA A 224 4.41 -7.96 -17.23
N VAL A 225 3.26 -7.75 -16.58
CA VAL A 225 2.38 -6.62 -16.88
C VAL A 225 3.05 -5.29 -16.54
N LEU A 226 3.74 -5.19 -15.41
CA LEU A 226 4.50 -4.00 -15.00
C LEU A 226 5.53 -3.63 -16.07
N GLU A 227 6.36 -4.58 -16.50
CA GLU A 227 7.40 -4.36 -17.51
C GLU A 227 6.82 -3.89 -18.83
N LYS A 228 5.75 -4.52 -19.31
CA LYS A 228 5.06 -4.12 -20.53
C LYS A 228 4.56 -2.69 -20.45
N LEU A 229 3.81 -2.37 -19.39
CA LEU A 229 3.21 -1.04 -19.22
C LEU A 229 4.24 0.05 -18.87
N ALA A 230 5.35 -0.32 -18.23
CA ALA A 230 6.50 0.56 -18.01
C ALA A 230 7.17 0.93 -19.32
N LYS A 231 7.44 -0.05 -20.20
CA LYS A 231 7.97 0.19 -21.56
C LYS A 231 7.03 1.07 -22.38
N GLU A 232 5.72 0.80 -22.36
CA GLU A 232 4.72 1.63 -23.04
C GLU A 232 4.74 3.09 -22.52
N ASN A 233 4.88 3.29 -21.21
CA ASN A 233 5.02 4.64 -20.65
C ASN A 233 6.30 5.34 -21.13
N LEU A 234 7.44 4.65 -21.13
CA LEU A 234 8.73 5.20 -21.56
C LEU A 234 8.70 5.61 -23.04
N ASN A 235 8.15 4.75 -23.91
CA ASN A 235 7.97 5.04 -25.34
C ASN A 235 7.10 6.28 -25.61
N ARG A 236 6.25 6.64 -24.66
CA ARG A 236 5.37 7.82 -24.72
C ARG A 236 5.95 9.04 -24.00
N GLY A 237 7.21 8.99 -23.57
CA GLY A 237 7.89 10.08 -22.87
C GLY A 237 7.61 10.13 -21.37
N GLY A 238 7.38 8.98 -20.73
CA GLY A 238 7.03 8.85 -19.31
C GLY A 238 7.99 9.55 -18.36
N GLN A 239 9.28 9.62 -18.68
CA GLN A 239 10.28 10.34 -17.88
C GLN A 239 9.93 11.81 -17.60
N ARG A 240 9.20 12.46 -18.52
CA ARG A 240 8.74 13.85 -18.34
C ARG A 240 7.56 13.98 -17.36
N ARG A 241 6.97 12.85 -16.95
CA ARG A 241 5.84 12.75 -16.01
C ARG A 241 6.28 12.43 -14.60
N SER A 242 7.41 11.72 -14.44
CA SER A 242 8.04 11.44 -13.15
C SER A 242 8.29 12.74 -12.40
N SER A 243 7.62 12.93 -11.27
CA SER A 243 7.81 14.11 -10.43
C SER A 243 7.55 13.78 -8.98
N PHE A 244 8.54 14.04 -8.11
CA PHE A 244 8.39 13.88 -6.68
C PHE A 244 7.27 14.79 -6.14
N CYS A 245 6.50 14.28 -5.20
CA CYS A 245 5.43 15.03 -4.57
C CYS A 245 6.01 16.24 -3.83
N LYS A 246 5.46 17.43 -4.12
CA LYS A 246 5.83 18.69 -3.47
C LYS A 246 4.92 19.05 -2.29
N GLY A 247 4.10 18.11 -1.82
CA GLY A 247 3.11 18.33 -0.75
C GLY A 247 1.90 19.18 -1.13
N ARG A 248 1.90 19.85 -2.29
CA ARG A 248 0.80 20.72 -2.74
C ARG A 248 0.40 20.43 -4.18
N ARG A 249 -0.90 20.44 -4.44
CA ARG A 249 -1.48 20.48 -5.80
C ARG A 249 -2.55 21.55 -5.89
N ARG A 250 -2.99 21.85 -7.12
CA ARG A 250 -4.08 22.79 -7.40
C ARG A 250 -5.35 22.34 -6.67
N LEU A 251 -5.95 23.26 -5.92
CA LEU A 251 -7.28 23.07 -5.33
C LEU A 251 -8.34 23.08 -6.43
N ARG A 252 -9.31 22.18 -6.32
CA ARG A 252 -10.49 22.15 -7.18
C ARG A 252 -11.71 22.11 -6.27
N PRO A 253 -12.56 23.14 -6.26
CA PRO A 253 -13.76 23.16 -5.43
C PRO A 253 -14.60 21.90 -5.62
N LYS A 254 -15.14 21.36 -4.53
CA LYS A 254 -16.01 20.19 -4.55
C LYS A 254 -17.32 20.43 -3.82
N ALA A 255 -18.31 19.60 -4.13
CA ALA A 255 -19.56 19.61 -3.39
C ALA A 255 -19.34 19.06 -1.97
N TYR A 256 -19.99 19.69 -0.99
CA TYR A 256 -20.12 19.12 0.35
C TYR A 256 -20.88 17.81 0.27
N HIS A 257 -20.38 16.80 0.98
CA HIS A 257 -20.94 15.46 0.97
C HIS A 257 -21.47 15.08 2.37
N PRO A 258 -22.68 14.54 2.52
CA PRO A 258 -23.24 14.18 3.84
C PRO A 258 -22.35 13.24 4.66
N ALA A 259 -21.72 12.27 4.00
CA ALA A 259 -20.74 11.35 4.62
C ALA A 259 -19.41 11.98 5.07
N GLU A 260 -19.21 13.30 4.97
CA GLU A 260 -18.06 13.98 5.62
C GLU A 260 -18.07 13.80 7.15
N ASP A 261 -19.24 13.61 7.75
CA ASP A 261 -19.40 13.40 9.20
C ASP A 261 -19.61 11.91 9.59
N ASP A 262 -19.35 10.98 8.67
CA ASP A 262 -19.55 9.55 8.92
C ASP A 262 -18.62 9.02 10.02
N GLN A 263 -19.14 8.15 10.88
CA GLN A 263 -18.39 7.58 12.01
C GLN A 263 -17.21 6.70 11.59
N ARG A 264 -17.23 6.15 10.35
CA ARG A 264 -16.09 5.40 9.79
C ARG A 264 -14.87 6.26 9.53
N LEU A 265 -15.03 7.58 9.43
CA LEU A 265 -13.90 8.50 9.36
C LEU A 265 -13.26 8.62 10.75
N PRO A 266 -11.93 8.67 10.83
CA PRO A 266 -11.25 8.95 12.07
C PRO A 266 -11.56 10.38 12.53
N ASN A 267 -11.52 10.62 13.84
CA ASN A 267 -11.90 11.91 14.45
C ASN A 267 -11.15 13.10 13.84
N PHE A 268 -9.90 12.93 13.40
CA PHE A 268 -9.13 14.00 12.79
C PHE A 268 -9.52 14.32 11.34
N LEU A 269 -10.37 13.52 10.69
CA LEU A 269 -10.92 13.79 9.35
C LEU A 269 -12.43 14.05 9.37
N ARG A 270 -13.15 13.52 10.36
CA ARG A 270 -14.60 13.64 10.48
C ARG A 270 -15.03 15.11 10.55
N GLY A 271 -16.08 15.44 9.78
CA GLY A 271 -16.65 16.77 9.64
C GLY A 271 -15.80 17.75 8.82
N LYS A 272 -14.68 17.30 8.23
CA LYS A 272 -13.79 18.17 7.44
C LYS A 272 -14.02 18.02 5.94
N HIS A 273 -14.04 19.15 5.25
CA HIS A 273 -14.15 19.22 3.80
C HIS A 273 -12.78 19.27 3.10
N PHE A 274 -12.62 18.51 2.00
CA PHE A 274 -11.36 18.42 1.26
C PHE A 274 -11.50 18.60 -0.26
N ASP A 275 -11.04 19.75 -0.77
CA ASP A 275 -10.94 20.08 -2.19
C ASP A 275 -9.81 19.36 -2.94
N ALA A 276 -8.83 18.80 -2.22
CA ALA A 276 -7.71 18.10 -2.82
C ALA A 276 -7.16 16.97 -1.92
N TYR A 277 -6.58 15.95 -2.54
CA TYR A 277 -6.03 14.80 -1.81
C TYR A 277 -4.92 15.17 -0.83
N TRP A 278 -4.11 16.18 -1.17
CA TRP A 278 -2.97 16.58 -0.34
C TRP A 278 -3.40 17.25 0.97
N GLN A 279 -4.63 17.79 1.05
CA GLN A 279 -5.15 18.31 2.31
C GLN A 279 -5.39 17.16 3.31
N ILE A 280 -5.91 16.02 2.83
CA ILE A 280 -6.03 14.80 3.65
C ILE A 280 -4.64 14.31 4.04
N CYS A 281 -3.66 14.32 3.13
CA CYS A 281 -2.28 13.98 3.48
C CYS A 281 -1.74 14.85 4.63
N ALA A 282 -2.06 16.15 4.67
CA ALA A 282 -1.62 17.05 5.74
C ALA A 282 -2.25 16.70 7.10
N GLU A 283 -3.54 16.34 7.12
CA GLU A 283 -4.23 15.88 8.32
C GLU A 283 -3.72 14.50 8.78
N CYS A 284 -3.33 13.62 7.85
CA CYS A 284 -2.66 12.34 8.13
C CYS A 284 -1.16 12.49 8.43
N GLY A 285 -0.64 13.70 8.65
CA GLY A 285 0.72 13.93 9.14
C GLY A 285 1.83 14.05 8.09
N CYS A 286 1.52 14.17 6.79
CA CYS A 286 2.53 14.35 5.75
C CYS A 286 3.29 15.69 5.90
N PRO A 287 4.61 15.70 6.17
CA PRO A 287 5.34 16.93 6.46
C PRO A 287 5.28 17.96 5.33
N LEU A 288 5.44 17.50 4.08
CA LEU A 288 5.39 18.36 2.88
C LEU A 288 4.01 19.03 2.73
N ALA A 289 2.94 18.27 2.96
CA ALA A 289 1.58 18.78 2.82
C ALA A 289 1.19 19.70 3.98
N THR A 290 1.61 19.37 5.21
CA THR A 290 1.40 20.22 6.38
C THR A 290 2.11 21.56 6.23
N GLN A 291 3.35 21.58 5.74
CA GLN A 291 4.09 22.82 5.44
C GLN A 291 3.37 23.65 4.37
N ALA A 292 2.93 23.02 3.28
CA ALA A 292 2.15 23.69 2.24
C ALA A 292 0.84 24.30 2.75
N LEU A 293 0.13 23.59 3.63
CA LEU A 293 -1.12 24.06 4.23
C LEU A 293 -0.90 25.26 5.16
N LYS A 294 0.16 25.23 5.97
CA LYS A 294 0.55 26.35 6.85
C LYS A 294 0.86 27.62 6.04
N GLY A 295 1.64 27.49 4.96
CA GLY A 295 1.97 28.63 4.09
C GLY A 295 0.73 29.26 3.45
N LEU A 296 -0.25 28.46 3.03
CA LEU A 296 -1.52 28.95 2.51
C LEU A 296 -2.36 29.72 3.53
N ARG A 297 -2.41 29.24 4.78
CA ARG A 297 -3.14 29.91 5.86
C ARG A 297 -2.50 31.25 6.24
N GLN A 298 -1.18 31.35 6.20
CA GLN A 298 -0.45 32.60 6.45
C GLN A 298 -0.72 33.63 5.35
N GLN A 299 -0.68 33.23 4.07
CA GLN A 299 -0.99 34.13 2.95
C GLN A 299 -2.40 34.73 3.01
N ARG A 300 -3.39 33.95 3.47
CA ARG A 300 -4.79 34.41 3.63
C ARG A 300 -5.01 35.34 4.82
N ARG A 301 -4.08 35.41 5.78
CA ARG A 301 -4.15 36.34 6.92
C ARG A 301 -3.49 37.70 6.63
N LEU A 302 -2.77 37.80 5.52
CA LEU A 302 -2.05 39.00 5.07
C LEU A 302 -2.82 39.76 3.98
N ILE A 303 -4.00 39.27 3.60
CA ILE A 303 -4.95 39.86 2.64
C ILE A 303 -6.24 40.12 3.41
#